data_AF-N4TQV2-F1
#
_entry.id   AF-N4TQV2-F1
#
_cell.length_a   1.000
_cell.length_b   1.000
_cell.length_c   1.000
_cell.angle_alpha   90.00
_cell.angle_beta   90.00
_cell.angle_gamma   90.00
#
_symmetry.space_group_name_H-M   'P 1'
#
loop_
_entity.id
_entity.type
_entity.pdbx_description
1 polymer ?
#
loop_
_entity_poly.entity_id
_entity_poly.type
_entity_poly.pdbx_seq_one_letter_code
_entity_poly.pdbx_strand_id
1 'polypeptide(L)'
;MIQDVQRYNQIIHTALAADSLAMLKHCLSRQDEIKNGLDKINLTAERILDIQVKISLDAKRNQVLRDFGRVNPRGEYETNRKLRQGLTGLWLTQGPDFDFWYSTPGSRLWCSGIPGAGKSVLAVAMIEECLQRNAQDTRKAVACFFCTYKNESSQHSTTILSSLCMQLAMQSESAFQILQEYHDQLFSGRDLSARPTAKTLAQKLHLICACFTRNYIIVDGLDECDHRVAANVECLAKLSLLQGYDVINMALSSRDEIIIRQHLKNDFPHVEIEAHTEDL
;
A
#
# COMPACT_ATOMS: atom_id res chain seq x y z
N MET A 1 -8.18 -67.75 -18.42
CA MET A 1 -9.42 -67.15 -17.86
C MET A 1 -9.22 -66.64 -16.43
N ILE A 2 -8.92 -67.48 -15.42
CA ILE A 2 -8.72 -66.99 -14.02
C ILE A 2 -7.45 -66.12 -13.87
N GLN A 3 -6.34 -66.51 -14.50
CA GLN A 3 -5.09 -65.73 -14.47
C GLN A 3 -5.21 -64.38 -15.18
N ASP A 4 -5.99 -64.31 -16.27
CA ASP A 4 -6.22 -63.06 -17.01
C ASP A 4 -7.07 -62.08 -16.18
N VAL A 5 -8.10 -62.57 -15.50
CA VAL A 5 -8.94 -61.76 -14.58
C VAL A 5 -8.11 -61.24 -13.40
N GLN A 6 -7.22 -62.06 -12.83
CA GLN A 6 -6.30 -61.62 -11.78
C GLN A 6 -5.33 -60.54 -12.27
N ARG A 7 -4.80 -60.69 -13.49
CA ARG A 7 -3.91 -59.70 -14.10
C ARG A 7 -4.64 -58.37 -14.36
N TYR A 8 -5.87 -58.41 -14.88
CA TYR A 8 -6.68 -57.21 -15.09
C TYR A 8 -7.03 -56.50 -13.77
N ASN A 9 -7.44 -57.26 -12.73
CA ASN A 9 -7.67 -56.68 -11.40
C ASN A 9 -6.41 -56.01 -10.84
N GLN A 10 -5.25 -56.63 -11.01
CA GLN A 10 -4.00 -56.06 -10.54
C GLN A 10 -3.64 -54.77 -11.29
N ILE A 11 -3.84 -54.72 -12.60
CA ILE A 11 -3.64 -53.50 -13.41
C ILE A 11 -4.58 -52.38 -12.95
N ILE A 12 -5.87 -52.66 -12.75
CA ILE A 12 -6.85 -51.68 -12.30
C ILE A 12 -6.49 -51.15 -10.91
N HIS A 13 -6.13 -52.03 -9.98
CA HIS A 13 -5.69 -51.61 -8.64
C HIS A 13 -4.43 -50.75 -8.66
N THR A 14 -3.47 -51.08 -9.53
CA THR A 14 -2.23 -50.31 -9.64
C THR A 14 -2.48 -48.93 -10.26
N ALA A 15 -3.35 -48.84 -11.27
CA ALA A 15 -3.76 -47.57 -11.88
C ALA A 15 -4.49 -46.67 -10.87
N LEU A 16 -5.45 -47.22 -10.12
CA LEU A 16 -6.18 -46.48 -9.08
C LEU A 16 -5.25 -45.97 -7.97
N ALA A 17 -4.26 -46.78 -7.57
CA ALA A 17 -3.25 -46.37 -6.59
C ALA A 17 -2.36 -45.24 -7.14
N ALA A 18 -1.96 -45.30 -8.41
CA ALA A 18 -1.17 -44.26 -9.06
C ALA A 18 -1.94 -42.94 -9.16
N ASP A 19 -3.22 -42.97 -9.55
CA ASP A 19 -4.09 -41.79 -9.60
C ASP A 19 -4.28 -41.17 -8.22
N SER A 20 -4.49 -42.01 -7.20
CA SER A 20 -4.61 -41.56 -5.81
C SER A 20 -3.31 -40.89 -5.31
N LEU A 21 -2.15 -41.43 -5.67
CA LEU A 21 -0.85 -40.84 -5.34
C LEU A 21 -0.61 -39.51 -6.10
N ALA A 22 -1.03 -39.41 -7.35
CA ALA A 22 -0.95 -38.18 -8.12
C ALA A 22 -1.82 -37.07 -7.51
N MET A 23 -3.05 -37.41 -7.10
CA MET A 23 -3.94 -36.50 -6.37
C MET A 23 -3.34 -36.04 -5.04
N LEU A 24 -2.77 -36.97 -4.26
CA LEU A 24 -2.10 -36.63 -2.99
C LEU A 24 -0.91 -35.70 -3.21
N LYS A 25 -0.09 -35.95 -4.23
CA LYS A 25 1.04 -35.07 -4.59
C LYS A 25 0.57 -33.67 -4.97
N HIS A 26 -0.52 -33.57 -5.74
CA HIS A 26 -1.12 -32.28 -6.09
C HIS A 26 -1.64 -31.53 -4.86
N CYS A 27 -2.31 -32.22 -3.94
CA CYS A 27 -2.76 -31.63 -2.68
C CYS A 27 -1.60 -31.13 -1.81
N LEU A 28 -0.51 -31.91 -1.70
CA LEU A 28 0.69 -31.51 -0.96
C LEU A 28 1.36 -30.28 -1.59
N SER A 29 1.44 -30.20 -2.92
CA SER A 29 1.96 -29.02 -3.62
C SER A 29 1.13 -27.76 -3.31
N ARG A 30 -0.20 -27.86 -3.37
CA ARG A 30 -1.08 -26.74 -2.97
C ARG A 30 -0.93 -26.40 -1.49
N GLN A 31 -0.72 -27.39 -0.63
CA GLN A 31 -0.51 -27.16 0.80
C GLN A 31 0.79 -26.41 1.08
N ASP A 32 1.87 -26.72 0.37
CA ASP A 32 3.14 -25.97 0.46
C ASP A 32 3.01 -24.55 -0.10
N GLU A 33 2.27 -24.35 -1.20
CA GLU A 33 1.96 -23.01 -1.72
C GLU A 33 1.15 -22.17 -0.73
N ILE A 34 0.13 -22.77 -0.11
CA ILE A 34 -0.69 -22.13 0.93
C ILE A 34 0.18 -21.82 2.17
N LYS A 35 1.02 -22.75 2.62
CA LYS A 35 1.92 -22.55 3.74
C LYS A 35 2.91 -21.42 3.45
N ASN A 36 3.53 -21.41 2.28
CA ASN A 36 4.42 -20.33 1.85
C ASN A 36 3.69 -18.98 1.73
N GLY A 37 2.42 -18.99 1.30
CA GLY A 37 1.57 -17.81 1.30
C GLY A 37 1.27 -17.30 2.71
N LEU A 38 0.94 -18.20 3.64
CA LEU A 38 0.69 -17.90 5.06
C LEU A 38 1.95 -17.39 5.77
N ASP A 39 3.11 -18.00 5.51
CA ASP A 39 4.39 -17.56 6.06
C ASP A 39 4.76 -16.17 5.53
N LYS A 40 4.47 -15.85 4.27
CA LYS A 40 4.61 -14.49 3.70
C LYS A 40 3.61 -13.50 4.31
N ILE A 41 2.37 -13.89 4.54
CA ILE A 41 1.36 -13.06 5.21
C ILE A 41 1.78 -12.78 6.66
N ASN A 42 2.30 -13.77 7.37
CA ASN A 42 2.84 -13.60 8.72
C ASN A 42 4.05 -12.66 8.72
N LEU A 43 4.97 -12.78 7.76
CA LEU A 43 6.11 -11.85 7.60
C LEU A 43 5.67 -10.42 7.25
N THR A 44 4.60 -10.24 6.48
CA THR A 44 4.04 -8.92 6.16
C THR A 44 3.28 -8.30 7.35
N ALA A 45 2.51 -9.11 8.08
CA ALA A 45 1.86 -8.71 9.32
C ALA A 45 2.91 -8.35 10.39
N GLU A 46 3.98 -9.13 10.50
CA GLU A 46 5.15 -8.84 11.34
C GLU A 46 5.89 -7.58 10.87
N ARG A 47 6.03 -7.29 9.56
CA ARG A 47 6.63 -6.02 9.13
C ARG A 47 5.78 -4.80 9.47
N ILE A 48 4.45 -4.89 9.48
CA ILE A 48 3.59 -3.79 9.96
C ILE A 48 3.59 -3.69 11.49
N LEU A 49 3.70 -4.82 12.20
CA LEU A 49 3.60 -4.88 13.67
C LEU A 49 4.94 -4.75 14.42
N ASP A 50 6.05 -5.16 13.83
CA ASP A 50 7.37 -5.29 14.48
C ASP A 50 8.31 -4.09 14.20
N ILE A 51 7.91 -3.18 13.29
CA ILE A 51 8.54 -1.85 13.18
C ILE A 51 8.35 -1.05 14.48
N GLN A 52 7.32 -1.34 15.29
CA GLN A 52 7.14 -0.70 16.60
C GLN A 52 7.99 -1.33 17.72
N VAL A 53 8.53 -2.55 17.56
CA VAL A 53 9.19 -3.28 18.67
C VAL A 53 10.70 -3.00 18.76
N LYS A 54 11.39 -2.69 17.66
CA LYS A 54 12.82 -2.27 17.70
C LYS A 54 13.07 -0.78 17.98
N ILE A 55 12.02 -0.01 18.26
CA ILE A 55 12.09 1.45 18.54
C ILE A 55 12.20 1.77 20.05
N SER A 56 12.22 0.75 20.91
CA SER A 56 12.02 0.88 22.36
C SER A 56 13.20 1.41 23.20
N LEU A 57 14.15 2.18 22.64
CA LEU A 57 15.21 2.82 23.45
C LEU A 57 15.54 4.28 23.13
N ASP A 58 15.02 4.86 22.04
CA ASP A 58 15.32 6.27 21.70
C ASP A 58 14.08 7.17 21.89
N ALA A 59 14.07 7.90 23.01
CA ALA A 59 13.01 8.86 23.33
C ALA A 59 12.87 9.97 22.28
N LYS A 60 13.99 10.38 21.65
CA LYS A 60 14.00 11.39 20.60
C LYS A 60 13.39 10.83 19.32
N ARG A 61 13.76 9.61 18.91
CA ARG A 61 13.13 8.94 17.76
C ARG A 61 11.62 8.89 17.88
N ASN A 62 11.15 8.43 19.03
CA ASN A 62 9.73 8.35 19.33
C ASN A 62 9.04 9.72 19.31
N GLN A 63 9.71 10.78 19.77
CA GLN A 63 9.18 12.13 19.70
C GLN A 63 9.05 12.62 18.26
N VAL A 64 10.09 12.47 17.44
CA VAL A 64 10.08 12.85 16.02
C VAL A 64 8.91 12.16 15.31
N LEU A 65 8.79 10.83 15.44
CA LEU A 65 7.71 10.09 14.78
C LEU A 65 6.32 10.54 15.24
N ARG A 66 6.13 10.82 16.54
CA ARG A 66 4.85 11.33 17.07
C ARG A 66 4.49 12.71 16.52
N ASP A 67 5.46 13.62 16.43
CA ASP A 67 5.21 15.00 16.00
C ASP A 67 4.77 15.09 14.54
N PHE A 68 5.27 14.17 13.70
CA PHE A 68 4.87 14.05 12.28
C PHE A 68 3.70 13.07 12.05
N GLY A 69 3.42 12.15 12.99
CA GLY A 69 2.39 11.12 12.89
C GLY A 69 1.06 11.45 13.57
N ARG A 70 0.66 12.73 13.61
CA ARG A 70 -0.56 13.18 14.34
C ARG A 70 -1.85 12.47 13.90
N VAL A 71 -1.95 12.14 12.61
CA VAL A 71 -3.01 11.28 12.08
C VAL A 71 -2.38 9.97 11.63
N ASN A 72 -2.78 8.90 12.30
CA ASN A 72 -2.29 7.56 12.05
C ASN A 72 -3.26 6.82 11.11
N PRO A 73 -2.85 6.45 9.88
CA PRO A 73 -3.71 5.75 8.93
C PRO A 73 -4.03 4.31 9.36
N ARG A 74 -3.36 3.76 10.40
CA ARG A 74 -3.56 2.40 10.89
C ARG A 74 -5.01 2.09 11.26
N GLY A 75 -5.74 3.05 11.85
CA GLY A 75 -7.13 2.83 12.22
C GLY A 75 -8.03 2.56 11.01
N GLU A 76 -7.91 3.38 9.97
CA GLU A 76 -8.63 3.21 8.70
C GLU A 76 -8.15 1.95 7.96
N TYR A 77 -6.83 1.70 7.94
CA TYR A 77 -6.26 0.49 7.37
C TYR A 77 -6.84 -0.78 8.01
N GLU A 78 -6.80 -0.90 9.35
CA GLU A 78 -7.30 -2.08 10.06
C GLU A 78 -8.81 -2.26 9.89
N THR A 79 -9.56 -1.16 9.85
CA THR A 79 -11.01 -1.18 9.63
C THR A 79 -11.32 -1.72 8.23
N ASN A 80 -10.72 -1.15 7.18
CA ASN A 80 -10.94 -1.56 5.81
C ASN A 80 -10.38 -2.97 5.52
N ARG A 81 -9.27 -3.34 6.16
CA ARG A 81 -8.73 -4.71 6.11
C ARG A 81 -9.70 -5.76 6.67
N LYS A 82 -10.41 -5.46 7.76
CA LYS A 82 -11.42 -6.37 8.33
C LYS A 82 -12.66 -6.50 7.45
N LEU A 83 -12.98 -5.47 6.66
CA LEU A 83 -14.10 -5.49 5.70
C LEU A 83 -13.75 -6.27 4.43
N ARG A 84 -12.46 -6.42 4.11
CA ARG A 84 -11.99 -7.17 2.95
C ARG A 84 -12.30 -8.66 3.10
N GLN A 85 -13.00 -9.24 2.12
CA GLN A 85 -13.08 -10.70 1.97
C GLN A 85 -11.89 -11.18 1.14
N GLY A 86 -11.45 -12.43 1.35
CA GLY A 86 -10.14 -12.91 0.86
C GLY A 86 -9.91 -12.79 -0.66
N LEU A 87 -10.98 -12.77 -1.47
CA LEU A 87 -10.90 -12.65 -2.93
C LEU A 87 -11.21 -11.23 -3.44
N THR A 88 -11.65 -10.31 -2.58
CA THR A 88 -12.03 -8.95 -2.98
C THR A 88 -10.81 -8.20 -3.52
N GLY A 89 -10.96 -7.68 -4.74
CA GLY A 89 -9.96 -6.84 -5.39
C GLY A 89 -8.84 -7.55 -6.13
N LEU A 90 -8.94 -8.88 -6.32
CA LEU A 90 -7.96 -9.63 -7.12
C LEU A 90 -7.92 -9.16 -8.57
N TRP A 91 -9.07 -8.81 -9.15
CA TRP A 91 -9.16 -8.24 -10.50
C TRP A 91 -8.26 -7.01 -10.66
N LEU A 92 -8.12 -6.21 -9.60
CA LEU A 92 -7.26 -5.03 -9.59
C LEU A 92 -5.81 -5.44 -9.33
N THR A 93 -5.52 -6.13 -8.22
CA THR A 93 -4.12 -6.39 -7.79
C THR A 93 -3.39 -7.44 -8.64
N GLN A 94 -4.12 -8.22 -9.43
CA GLN A 94 -3.58 -9.15 -10.44
C GLN A 94 -3.87 -8.67 -11.87
N GLY A 95 -4.44 -7.48 -12.02
CA GLY A 95 -4.77 -6.87 -13.29
C GLY A 95 -3.59 -6.15 -13.94
N PRO A 96 -3.66 -5.90 -15.27
CA PRO A 96 -2.59 -5.26 -16.02
C PRO A 96 -2.29 -3.83 -15.55
N ASP A 97 -3.30 -3.08 -15.11
CA ASP A 97 -3.12 -1.70 -14.65
C ASP A 97 -2.29 -1.62 -13.36
N PHE A 98 -2.57 -2.51 -12.39
CA PHE A 98 -1.77 -2.62 -11.17
C PHE A 98 -0.37 -3.13 -11.46
N ASP A 99 -0.21 -4.14 -12.32
CA ASP A 99 1.10 -4.68 -12.67
C ASP A 99 1.97 -3.65 -13.39
N PHE A 100 1.38 -2.87 -14.30
CA PHE A 100 2.04 -1.74 -14.95
C PHE A 100 2.42 -0.67 -13.93
N TRP A 101 1.49 -0.29 -13.05
CA TRP A 101 1.74 0.66 -11.98
C TRP A 101 2.84 0.19 -11.03
N TYR A 102 2.88 -1.08 -10.64
CA TYR A 102 3.87 -1.63 -9.72
C TYR A 102 5.26 -1.71 -10.36
N SER A 103 5.32 -2.14 -11.62
CA SER A 103 6.58 -2.49 -12.29
C SER A 103 7.28 -1.28 -12.92
N THR A 104 6.53 -0.26 -13.32
CA THR A 104 7.06 0.93 -14.00
C THR A 104 7.53 1.99 -12.99
N PRO A 105 8.80 2.43 -13.00
CA PRO A 105 9.26 3.52 -12.13
C PRO A 105 8.49 4.82 -12.41
N GLY A 106 8.14 5.57 -11.36
CA GLY A 106 7.44 6.85 -11.51
C GLY A 106 5.97 6.71 -11.94
N SER A 107 5.43 5.48 -11.92
CA SER A 107 4.09 5.23 -12.43
C SER A 107 3.01 5.78 -11.50
N ARG A 108 1.88 6.12 -12.11
CA ARG A 108 0.76 6.78 -11.47
C ARG A 108 -0.51 6.01 -11.78
N LEU A 109 -1.46 6.01 -10.87
CA LEU A 109 -2.75 5.35 -11.04
C LEU A 109 -3.83 6.13 -10.30
N TRP A 110 -4.95 6.38 -10.95
CA TRP A 110 -6.12 6.94 -10.30
C TRP A 110 -7.29 5.96 -10.40
N CYS A 111 -7.75 5.49 -9.25
CA CYS A 111 -8.90 4.61 -9.16
C CYS A 111 -10.13 5.41 -8.72
N SER A 112 -11.17 5.46 -9.54
CA SER A 112 -12.43 6.12 -9.17
C SER A 112 -13.55 5.14 -8.96
N GLY A 113 -14.57 5.49 -8.18
CA GLY A 113 -15.77 4.66 -8.07
C GLY A 113 -16.87 5.31 -7.25
N ILE A 114 -18.09 4.80 -7.39
CA ILE A 114 -19.26 5.30 -6.67
C ILE A 114 -19.13 5.11 -5.14
N PRO A 115 -19.93 5.81 -4.31
CA PRO A 115 -20.00 5.53 -2.88
C PRO A 115 -20.34 4.05 -2.63
N GLY A 116 -19.62 3.40 -1.72
CA GLY A 116 -19.82 1.98 -1.42
C GLY A 116 -19.17 0.99 -2.38
N ALA A 117 -18.51 1.44 -3.47
CA ALA A 117 -17.84 0.56 -4.44
C ALA A 117 -16.60 -0.19 -3.89
N GLY A 118 -16.29 -0.10 -2.60
CA GLY A 118 -15.15 -0.79 -2.00
C GLY A 118 -13.78 -0.13 -2.24
N LYS A 119 -13.72 1.14 -2.67
CA LYS A 119 -12.47 1.89 -2.90
C LYS A 119 -11.42 1.74 -1.80
N SER A 120 -11.78 2.04 -0.55
CA SER A 120 -10.87 1.94 0.60
C SER A 120 -10.44 0.50 0.90
N VAL A 121 -11.31 -0.49 0.62
CA VAL A 121 -10.98 -1.92 0.70
C VAL A 121 -9.96 -2.31 -0.38
N LEU A 122 -10.12 -1.78 -1.60
CA LEU A 122 -9.17 -1.98 -2.69
C LEU A 122 -7.84 -1.25 -2.44
N ALA A 123 -7.85 -0.06 -1.83
CA ALA A 123 -6.63 0.61 -1.41
C ALA A 123 -5.83 -0.26 -0.42
N VAL A 124 -6.51 -0.90 0.55
CA VAL A 124 -5.88 -1.90 1.43
C VAL A 124 -5.34 -3.09 0.64
N ALA A 125 -6.08 -3.61 -0.35
CA ALA A 125 -5.62 -4.70 -1.20
C ALA A 125 -4.31 -4.36 -1.93
N MET A 126 -4.23 -3.15 -2.50
CA MET A 126 -3.01 -2.64 -3.14
C MET A 126 -1.84 -2.53 -2.17
N ILE A 127 -2.08 -2.06 -0.94
CA ILE A 127 -1.06 -1.94 0.11
C ILE A 127 -0.52 -3.33 0.47
N GLU A 128 -1.41 -4.29 0.75
CA GLU A 128 -1.03 -5.66 1.11
C GLU A 128 -0.25 -6.35 -0.01
N GLU A 129 -0.68 -6.18 -1.26
CA GLU A 129 0.02 -6.72 -2.44
C GLU A 129 1.41 -6.10 -2.59
N CYS A 130 1.55 -4.78 -2.43
CA CYS A 130 2.86 -4.12 -2.47
C CYS A 130 3.79 -4.67 -1.39
N LEU A 131 3.29 -4.79 -0.15
CA LEU A 131 4.08 -5.32 0.96
C LEU A 131 4.50 -6.78 0.72
N GLN A 132 3.59 -7.60 0.17
CA GLN A 132 3.88 -8.99 -0.19
C GLN A 132 4.94 -9.10 -1.28
N ARG A 133 4.82 -8.32 -2.37
CA ARG A 133 5.82 -8.30 -3.46
C ARG A 133 7.17 -7.73 -3.01
N ASN A 134 7.17 -6.84 -2.01
CA ASN A 134 8.37 -6.22 -1.44
C ASN A 134 8.94 -6.98 -0.22
N ALA A 135 8.38 -8.14 0.17
CA ALA A 135 8.72 -8.84 1.40
C ALA A 135 10.23 -9.12 1.57
N GLN A 136 10.96 -9.29 0.46
CA GLN A 136 12.40 -9.58 0.45
C GLN A 136 13.28 -8.41 0.00
N ASP A 137 12.70 -7.24 -0.33
CA ASP A 137 13.45 -6.06 -0.80
C ASP A 137 13.26 -4.88 0.14
N THR A 138 14.20 -4.69 1.07
CA THR A 138 14.19 -3.59 2.04
C THR A 138 14.45 -2.22 1.40
N ARG A 139 14.83 -2.18 0.12
CA ARG A 139 15.03 -0.92 -0.62
C ARG A 139 13.74 -0.45 -1.30
N LYS A 140 12.62 -1.15 -1.12
CA LYS A 140 11.30 -0.74 -1.58
C LYS A 140 10.43 -0.40 -0.37
N ALA A 141 9.89 0.80 -0.33
CA ALA A 141 9.06 1.28 0.76
C ALA A 141 7.59 1.39 0.36
N VAL A 142 6.70 1.31 1.35
CA VAL A 142 5.25 1.48 1.16
C VAL A 142 4.74 2.47 2.19
N ALA A 143 3.96 3.46 1.76
CA ALA A 143 3.28 4.40 2.66
C ALA A 143 1.85 4.62 2.18
N CYS A 144 0.94 4.87 3.11
CA CYS A 144 -0.46 5.06 2.80
C CYS A 144 -1.10 6.18 3.60
N PHE A 145 -2.21 6.72 3.08
CA PHE A 145 -3.03 7.66 3.83
C PHE A 145 -4.49 7.53 3.42
N PHE A 146 -5.39 7.69 4.40
CA PHE A 146 -6.83 7.67 4.19
C PHE A 146 -7.39 9.02 4.60
N CYS A 147 -7.91 9.76 3.63
CA CYS A 147 -8.64 10.98 3.86
C CYS A 147 -10.07 10.60 4.27
N THR A 148 -10.58 11.18 5.35
CA THR A 148 -11.96 10.93 5.76
C THR A 148 -12.72 12.18 6.19
N TYR A 149 -13.99 12.25 5.80
CA TYR A 149 -14.89 13.34 6.21
C TYR A 149 -15.12 13.34 7.74
N LYS A 150 -14.91 12.20 8.41
CA LYS A 150 -15.06 12.05 9.87
C LYS A 150 -13.95 12.71 10.68
N ASN A 151 -12.82 13.00 10.04
CA ASN A 151 -11.65 13.58 10.69
C ASN A 151 -11.11 14.75 9.86
N GLU A 152 -11.48 15.98 10.22
CA GLU A 152 -11.02 17.18 9.52
C GLU A 152 -9.48 17.25 9.42
N SER A 153 -8.76 16.77 10.45
CA SER A 153 -7.30 16.77 10.43
C SER A 153 -6.72 15.95 9.28
N SER A 154 -7.42 14.90 8.83
CA SER A 154 -7.02 14.06 7.68
C SER A 154 -7.17 14.77 6.33
N GLN A 155 -7.92 15.86 6.27
CA GLN A 155 -8.23 16.58 5.03
C GLN A 155 -7.16 17.61 4.66
N HIS A 156 -6.12 17.78 5.48
CA HIS A 156 -5.06 18.75 5.22
C HIS A 156 -3.86 18.10 4.51
N SER A 157 -3.40 18.69 3.40
CA SER A 157 -2.17 18.27 2.70
C SER A 157 -0.94 18.18 3.62
N THR A 158 -0.81 19.07 4.59
CA THR A 158 0.26 19.01 5.60
C THR A 158 0.18 17.73 6.42
N THR A 159 -1.01 17.30 6.83
CA THR A 159 -1.20 16.04 7.55
C THR A 159 -0.89 14.84 6.67
N ILE A 160 -1.40 14.82 5.44
CA ILE A 160 -1.15 13.74 4.47
C ILE A 160 0.36 13.56 4.28
N LEU A 161 1.07 14.62 3.89
CA LEU A 161 2.50 14.58 3.63
C LEU A 161 3.33 14.25 4.89
N SER A 162 2.95 14.82 6.04
CA SER A 162 3.63 14.55 7.32
C SER A 162 3.54 13.08 7.70
N SER A 163 2.36 12.47 7.54
CA SER A 163 2.15 11.05 7.81
C SER A 163 2.93 10.16 6.83
N LEU A 164 2.98 10.53 5.54
CA LEU A 164 3.78 9.81 4.54
C LEU A 164 5.29 9.87 4.88
N CYS A 165 5.81 11.05 5.22
CA CYS A 165 7.21 11.21 5.68
C CYS A 165 7.51 10.31 6.88
N MET A 166 6.63 10.31 7.88
CA MET A 166 6.78 9.52 9.10
C MET A 166 6.79 8.02 8.81
N GLN A 167 5.88 7.51 7.97
CA GLN A 167 5.83 6.10 7.59
C GLN A 167 7.09 5.64 6.83
N LEU A 168 7.59 6.46 5.91
CA LEU A 168 8.80 6.14 5.15
C LEU A 168 10.06 6.24 6.03
N ALA A 169 10.12 7.22 6.93
CA ALA A 169 11.18 7.35 7.93
C ALA A 169 11.26 6.13 8.86
N MET A 170 10.13 5.47 9.16
CA MET A 170 10.13 4.23 9.94
C MET A 170 10.77 3.04 9.20
N GLN A 171 10.90 3.09 7.88
CA GLN A 171 11.37 1.98 7.04
C GLN A 171 12.86 2.05 6.67
N SER A 172 13.55 3.16 6.94
CA SER A 172 14.99 3.30 6.71
C SER A 172 15.64 4.29 7.68
N GLU A 173 16.82 3.96 8.17
CA GLU A 173 17.57 4.85 9.07
C GLU A 173 18.01 6.14 8.38
N SER A 174 18.38 6.08 7.09
CA SER A 174 18.72 7.28 6.32
C SER A 174 17.50 8.18 6.11
N ALA A 175 16.33 7.58 5.89
CA ALA A 175 15.07 8.32 5.81
C ALA A 175 14.70 8.96 7.16
N PHE A 176 14.91 8.23 8.26
CA PHE A 176 14.69 8.75 9.60
C PHE A 176 15.59 9.95 9.91
N GLN A 177 16.88 9.87 9.58
CA GLN A 177 17.83 10.96 9.79
C GLN A 177 17.38 12.26 9.09
N ILE A 178 16.87 12.17 7.85
CA ILE A 178 16.32 13.33 7.12
C ILE A 178 15.11 13.95 7.84
N LEU A 179 14.21 13.10 8.36
CA LEU A 179 13.04 13.56 9.11
C LEU A 179 13.44 14.17 10.45
N GLN A 180 14.41 13.58 11.15
CA GLN A 180 14.96 14.09 12.40
C GLN A 180 15.63 15.45 12.21
N GLU A 181 16.46 15.62 11.18
CA GLU A 181 17.07 16.91 10.88
C GLU A 181 16.03 17.99 10.60
N TYR A 182 14.93 17.62 9.92
CA TYR A 182 13.82 18.54 9.71
C TYR A 182 13.08 18.86 11.01
N HIS A 183 12.87 17.87 11.88
CA HIS A 183 12.33 18.07 13.23
C HIS A 183 13.21 19.06 14.01
N ASP A 184 14.51 18.82 14.09
CA ASP A 184 15.44 19.67 14.82
C ASP A 184 15.45 21.11 14.27
N GLN A 185 15.33 21.29 12.95
CA GLN A 185 15.17 22.61 12.33
C GLN A 185 13.91 23.33 12.83
N LEU A 186 12.77 22.64 12.89
CA LEU A 186 11.50 23.21 13.35
C LEU A 186 11.50 23.52 14.86
N PHE A 187 12.19 22.73 15.67
CA PHE A 187 12.13 22.78 17.14
C PHE A 187 13.39 23.32 17.82
N SER A 188 14.41 23.78 17.07
CA SER A 188 15.66 24.35 17.60
C SER A 188 15.54 25.73 18.28
N GLY A 189 14.32 26.23 18.55
CA GLY A 189 14.07 27.46 19.30
C GLY A 189 14.41 28.77 18.57
N ARG A 190 14.85 28.72 17.30
CA ARG A 190 15.13 29.92 16.49
C ARG A 190 13.87 30.61 15.97
N ASP A 191 12.79 29.85 15.83
CA ASP A 191 11.48 30.36 15.44
C ASP A 191 10.39 29.50 16.07
N LEU A 192 9.89 29.94 17.23
CA LEU A 192 8.83 29.25 18.00
C LEU A 192 7.50 29.13 17.23
N SER A 193 7.40 29.76 16.05
CA SER A 193 6.21 29.76 15.20
C SER A 193 6.34 28.89 13.94
N ALA A 194 7.52 28.33 13.66
CA ALA A 194 7.77 27.57 12.44
C ALA A 194 6.94 26.28 12.41
N ARG A 195 5.83 26.31 11.66
CA ARG A 195 5.00 25.14 11.38
C ARG A 195 5.39 24.55 10.02
N PRO A 196 5.37 23.21 9.88
CA PRO A 196 5.61 22.60 8.58
C PRO A 196 4.53 23.03 7.58
N THR A 197 4.96 23.45 6.41
CA THR A 197 4.08 23.77 5.27
C THR A 197 4.00 22.59 4.32
N ALA A 198 2.96 22.52 3.49
CA ALA A 198 2.84 21.47 2.48
C ALA A 198 4.06 21.46 1.53
N LYS A 199 4.56 22.64 1.14
CA LYS A 199 5.75 22.79 0.29
C LYS A 199 7.00 22.18 0.93
N THR A 200 7.29 22.54 2.20
CA THR A 200 8.48 22.04 2.89
C THR A 200 8.37 20.54 3.18
N LEU A 201 7.18 20.04 3.51
CA LEU A 201 6.95 18.61 3.68
C LEU A 201 7.13 17.84 2.37
N ALA A 202 6.61 18.33 1.24
CA ALA A 202 6.80 17.70 -0.07
C ALA A 202 8.29 17.61 -0.44
N GLN A 203 9.06 18.68 -0.19
CA GLN A 203 10.52 18.67 -0.39
C GLN A 203 11.21 17.60 0.47
N LYS A 204 10.83 17.49 1.74
CA LYS A 204 11.39 16.47 2.64
C LYS A 204 10.97 15.05 2.25
N LEU A 205 9.72 14.88 1.81
CA LEU A 205 9.22 13.61 1.31
C LEU A 205 10.02 13.13 0.10
N HIS A 206 10.38 14.02 -0.83
CA HIS A 206 11.27 13.68 -1.94
C HIS A 206 12.65 13.19 -1.50
N LEU A 207 13.29 13.88 -0.55
CA LEU A 207 14.58 13.46 0.01
C LEU A 207 14.48 12.10 0.71
N ILE A 208 13.40 11.88 1.45
CA ILE A 208 13.10 10.61 2.11
C ILE A 208 12.91 9.50 1.06
N CYS A 209 12.10 9.73 0.03
CA CYS A 209 11.86 8.76 -1.05
C CYS A 209 13.14 8.38 -1.80
N ALA A 210 14.11 9.30 -1.92
CA ALA A 210 15.41 9.04 -2.55
C ALA A 210 16.29 8.06 -1.77
N CYS A 211 15.94 7.75 -0.50
CA CYS A 211 16.61 6.68 0.26
C CYS A 211 16.22 5.27 -0.19
N PHE A 212 15.22 5.15 -1.07
CA PHE A 212 14.67 3.90 -1.54
C PHE A 212 14.82 3.81 -3.07
N THR A 213 14.90 2.57 -3.58
CA THR A 213 14.90 2.31 -5.03
C THR A 213 13.50 2.45 -5.64
N ARG A 214 12.46 2.25 -4.82
CA ARG A 214 11.06 2.48 -5.20
C ARG A 214 10.20 2.70 -3.95
N ASN A 215 9.21 3.57 -4.07
CA ASN A 215 8.27 3.94 -3.03
C ASN A 215 6.87 3.79 -3.59
N TYR A 216 6.01 3.02 -2.91
CA TYR A 216 4.60 2.88 -3.27
C TYR A 216 3.78 3.72 -2.31
N ILE A 217 3.22 4.82 -2.82
CA ILE A 217 2.40 5.76 -2.05
C ILE A 217 0.95 5.60 -2.47
N ILE A 218 0.09 5.18 -1.55
CA ILE A 218 -1.34 4.96 -1.79
C ILE A 218 -2.14 5.96 -0.96
N VAL A 219 -2.89 6.86 -1.60
CA VAL A 219 -3.75 7.83 -0.90
C VAL A 219 -5.21 7.61 -1.32
N ASP A 220 -6.05 7.28 -0.34
CA ASP A 220 -7.47 7.00 -0.53
C ASP A 220 -8.36 8.13 -0.01
N GLY A 221 -9.55 8.27 -0.61
CA GLY A 221 -10.61 9.17 -0.16
C GLY A 221 -10.39 10.64 -0.49
N LEU A 222 -9.74 10.99 -1.60
CA LEU A 222 -9.45 12.41 -1.91
C LEU A 222 -10.70 13.28 -2.02
N ASP A 223 -11.86 12.72 -2.39
CA ASP A 223 -13.16 13.40 -2.39
C ASP A 223 -13.67 13.76 -0.98
N GLU A 224 -13.15 13.12 0.07
CA GLU A 224 -13.54 13.37 1.45
C GLU A 224 -12.83 14.57 2.09
N CYS A 225 -12.09 15.36 1.29
CA CYS A 225 -11.30 16.51 1.75
C CYS A 225 -12.06 17.85 1.74
N ASP A 226 -13.39 17.84 1.61
CA ASP A 226 -14.25 19.04 1.63
C ASP A 226 -13.74 20.14 0.66
N HIS A 227 -13.66 21.41 1.07
CA HIS A 227 -13.16 22.51 0.25
C HIS A 227 -11.65 22.40 -0.09
N ARG A 228 -10.94 21.39 0.43
CA ARG A 228 -9.50 21.18 0.27
C ARG A 228 -9.16 20.16 -0.83
N VAL A 229 -10.17 19.53 -1.45
CA VAL A 229 -10.00 18.51 -2.52
C VAL A 229 -9.00 18.98 -3.59
N ALA A 230 -9.24 20.13 -4.22
CA ALA A 230 -8.35 20.64 -5.28
C ALA A 230 -6.90 20.82 -4.82
N ALA A 231 -6.71 21.46 -3.66
CA ALA A 231 -5.38 21.74 -3.13
C ALA A 231 -4.61 20.44 -2.78
N ASN A 232 -5.30 19.42 -2.26
CA ASN A 232 -4.69 18.14 -1.94
C ASN A 232 -4.32 17.36 -3.20
N VAL A 233 -5.24 17.29 -4.18
CA VAL A 233 -5.01 16.60 -5.45
C VAL A 233 -3.86 17.28 -6.21
N GLU A 234 -3.85 18.61 -6.30
CA GLU A 234 -2.77 19.37 -6.94
C GLU A 234 -1.43 19.13 -6.23
N CYS A 235 -1.42 19.13 -4.89
CA CYS A 235 -0.22 18.89 -4.11
C CYS A 235 0.37 17.49 -4.36
N LEU A 236 -0.46 16.44 -4.36
CA LEU A 236 -0.03 15.06 -4.59
C LEU A 236 0.37 14.82 -6.05
N ALA A 237 -0.38 15.37 -7.01
CA ALA A 237 -0.02 15.31 -8.43
C ALA A 237 1.35 15.94 -8.67
N LYS A 238 1.60 17.16 -8.16
CA LYS A 238 2.91 17.83 -8.27
C LYS A 238 4.04 17.03 -7.61
N LEU A 239 3.77 16.40 -6.46
CA LEU A 239 4.73 15.52 -5.81
C LEU A 239 5.13 14.35 -6.72
N SER A 240 4.17 13.73 -7.41
CA SER A 240 4.46 12.62 -8.33
C SER A 240 5.13 13.04 -9.65
N LEU A 241 5.04 14.32 -10.02
CA LEU A 241 5.49 14.88 -11.30
C LEU A 241 6.89 15.50 -11.27
N LEU A 242 7.49 15.64 -10.09
CA LEU A 242 8.78 16.30 -9.93
C LEU A 242 9.89 15.48 -10.62
N GLN A 243 10.48 16.07 -11.66
CA GLN A 243 11.54 15.43 -12.45
C GLN A 243 12.75 15.05 -11.58
N GLY A 244 13.33 13.89 -11.88
CA GLY A 244 14.45 13.32 -11.14
C GLY A 244 14.04 12.45 -9.94
N TYR A 245 12.74 12.23 -9.73
CA TYR A 245 12.21 11.39 -8.66
C TYR A 245 11.31 10.25 -9.17
N ASP A 246 11.78 9.52 -10.19
CA ASP A 246 11.10 8.35 -10.76
C ASP A 246 11.07 7.12 -9.80
N VAL A 247 11.33 7.36 -8.52
CA VAL A 247 11.26 6.38 -7.43
C VAL A 247 9.90 6.39 -6.73
N ILE A 248 8.98 7.29 -7.09
CA ILE A 248 7.65 7.38 -6.48
C ILE A 248 6.61 6.78 -7.42
N ASN A 249 6.03 5.66 -7.02
CA ASN A 249 4.84 5.10 -7.65
C ASN A 249 3.64 5.52 -6.81
N MET A 250 2.71 6.27 -7.41
CA MET A 250 1.59 6.87 -6.67
C MET A 250 0.25 6.31 -7.15
N ALA A 251 -0.56 5.82 -6.22
CA ALA A 251 -1.94 5.45 -6.46
C ALA A 251 -2.86 6.36 -5.66
N LEU A 252 -3.84 6.94 -6.34
CA LEU A 252 -4.85 7.83 -5.75
C LEU A 252 -6.23 7.21 -5.91
N SER A 253 -7.08 7.33 -4.90
CA SER A 253 -8.46 6.85 -4.95
C SER A 253 -9.46 7.91 -4.52
N SER A 254 -10.58 8.02 -5.24
CA SER A 254 -11.64 8.98 -4.97
C SER A 254 -12.96 8.64 -5.67
N ARG A 255 -14.00 9.46 -5.48
CA ARG A 255 -15.09 9.57 -6.46
C ARG A 255 -14.61 10.19 -7.77
N ASP A 256 -15.36 9.97 -8.83
CA ASP A 256 -15.19 10.66 -10.10
C ASP A 256 -15.82 12.07 -10.06
N GLU A 257 -15.17 12.98 -9.34
CA GLU A 257 -15.57 14.39 -9.31
C GLU A 257 -14.82 15.18 -10.37
N ILE A 258 -15.51 16.11 -11.03
CA ILE A 258 -14.96 16.95 -12.10
C ILE A 258 -13.66 17.63 -11.67
N ILE A 259 -13.63 18.14 -10.43
CA ILE A 259 -12.47 18.84 -9.89
C ILE A 259 -11.25 17.91 -9.76
N ILE A 260 -11.45 16.64 -9.39
CA ILE A 260 -10.37 15.64 -9.29
C ILE A 260 -9.92 15.22 -10.69
N ARG A 261 -10.89 14.88 -11.56
CA ARG A 261 -10.62 14.47 -12.95
C ARG A 261 -9.81 15.52 -13.70
N GLN A 262 -10.12 16.81 -13.53
CA GLN A 262 -9.38 17.89 -14.18
C GLN A 262 -7.89 17.92 -13.83
N HIS A 263 -7.53 17.54 -12.60
CA HIS A 263 -6.13 17.52 -12.16
C HIS A 263 -5.41 16.22 -12.52
N LEU A 264 -6.10 15.08 -12.61
CA LEU A 264 -5.48 13.76 -12.75
C LEU A 264 -5.48 13.19 -14.18
N LYS A 265 -6.47 13.54 -15.02
CA LYS A 265 -6.74 12.87 -16.32
C LYS A 265 -5.57 12.77 -17.31
N ASN A 266 -4.60 13.69 -17.25
CA ASN A 266 -3.49 13.73 -18.20
C ASN A 266 -2.29 12.87 -17.74
N ASP A 267 -2.24 12.59 -16.44
CA ASP A 267 -1.02 12.20 -15.74
C ASP A 267 -1.18 10.87 -14.98
N PHE A 268 -2.42 10.56 -14.62
CA PHE A 268 -2.80 9.34 -13.92
C PHE A 268 -3.70 8.53 -14.83
N PRO A 269 -3.21 7.39 -15.38
CA PRO A 269 -4.06 6.35 -15.92
C PRO A 269 -5.25 6.08 -14.99
N HIS A 270 -6.44 6.03 -15.58
CA HIS A 270 -7.70 5.97 -14.85
C HIS A 270 -8.26 4.55 -14.88
N VAL A 271 -8.58 4.01 -13.71
CA VAL A 271 -9.27 2.73 -13.51
C VAL A 271 -10.59 3.00 -12.79
N GLU A 272 -11.69 2.49 -13.33
CA GLU A 272 -12.98 2.55 -12.66
C GLU A 272 -13.17 1.31 -11.79
N ILE A 273 -13.50 1.54 -10.52
CA ILE A 273 -13.85 0.52 -9.54
C ILE A 273 -15.35 0.31 -9.65
N GLU A 274 -15.72 -0.75 -10.36
CA GLU A 274 -17.06 -1.27 -10.43
C GLU A 274 -17.13 -2.62 -9.71
N ALA A 275 -18.32 -3.00 -9.25
CA ALA A 275 -18.52 -4.35 -8.73
C ALA A 275 -18.42 -5.33 -9.90
N HIS A 276 -17.39 -6.19 -9.89
CA HIS A 276 -17.30 -7.27 -10.86
C HIS A 276 -18.13 -8.45 -10.38
N THR A 277 -18.68 -9.23 -11.31
CA THR A 277 -19.43 -10.45 -10.99
C THR A 277 -18.60 -11.49 -10.24
N GLU A 278 -17.27 -11.36 -10.29
CA GLU A 278 -16.28 -12.18 -9.59
C GLU A 278 -16.06 -11.76 -8.12
N ASP A 279 -16.61 -10.61 -7.68
CA ASP A 279 -16.56 -10.14 -6.30
C ASP A 279 -17.72 -10.68 -5.42
N LEU A 280 -18.55 -11.58 -5.95
CA LEU A 280 -19.70 -12.24 -5.29
C LEU A 280 -19.45 -13.72 -4.94
#